data_AF-A0A7C2S5A4-F1
#
_entry.id   AF-A0A7C2S5A4-F1
#
_cell.length_a   1.000
_cell.length_b   1.000
_cell.length_c   1.000
_cell.angle_alpha   90.00
_cell.angle_beta   90.00
_cell.angle_gamma   90.00
#
_symmetry.space_group_name_H-M   'P 1'
#
loop_
_entity.id
_entity.type
_entity.pdbx_description
1 polymer ?
#
loop_
_entity_poly.entity_id
_entity_poly.type
_entity_poly.pdbx_seq_one_letter_code
_entity_poly.pdbx_strand_id
1 'polypeptide(L)'
;MPESAPKTILVDYNKCISCGICVQLCPHDALELKDGVPVMVGKCKVCGLCSASCITKAISMAAEKFTDEGLLDTEMKDIVVFTCRRNVEKGKDYDATVISLLCSARLDPYLIAEAFSRGARAVLLSTCGNNCRNYPGSAEAKYRLEAVRMILEKLGEDGERVKVVEGNFEDAIEELRTKNFEALKNADILKNAVLNRDLRAIIARMRGIVEEGNVYGEKIDYERYMKVLEEAIDRAVKILNYLKEFEWRDQDFRDS
;
A
#
# COMPACT_ATOMS: atom_id res chain seq x y z
N MET A 1 -13.37 -26.54 -17.55
CA MET A 1 -13.39 -25.52 -16.47
C MET A 1 -14.75 -24.84 -16.55
N PRO A 2 -15.60 -24.81 -15.51
CA PRO A 2 -16.88 -24.16 -15.65
C PRO A 2 -16.67 -22.65 -15.74
N GLU A 3 -17.24 -22.07 -16.79
CA GLU A 3 -17.41 -20.63 -17.00
C GLU A 3 -18.29 -20.07 -15.88
N SER A 4 -17.70 -19.58 -14.80
CA SER A 4 -18.47 -19.17 -13.62
C SER A 4 -17.95 -17.86 -13.03
N ALA A 5 -18.78 -16.81 -13.15
CA ALA A 5 -18.66 -15.46 -12.61
C ALA A 5 -17.49 -14.59 -13.15
N PRO A 6 -17.73 -13.27 -13.35
CA PRO A 6 -16.64 -12.36 -13.69
C PRO A 6 -15.60 -12.39 -12.58
N LYS A 7 -14.35 -12.66 -12.94
CA LYS A 7 -13.22 -12.62 -12.00
C LYS A 7 -13.14 -11.21 -11.43
N THR A 8 -13.16 -11.09 -10.10
CA THR A 8 -12.98 -9.79 -9.41
C THR A 8 -11.50 -9.42 -9.24
N ILE A 9 -10.62 -10.42 -9.33
CA ILE A 9 -9.16 -10.29 -9.28
C ILE A 9 -8.52 -11.16 -10.36
N LEU A 10 -7.32 -10.79 -10.78
CA LEU A 10 -6.45 -11.55 -11.67
C LEU A 10 -5.23 -12.02 -10.88
N VAL A 11 -4.77 -13.24 -11.14
CA VAL A 11 -3.62 -13.85 -10.46
C VAL A 11 -2.58 -14.23 -11.49
N ASP A 12 -1.37 -13.72 -11.34
CA ASP A 12 -0.18 -14.14 -12.07
C ASP A 12 0.45 -15.36 -11.37
N TYR A 13 0.28 -16.53 -11.99
CA TYR A 13 0.76 -17.80 -11.42
C TYR A 13 2.28 -17.91 -11.40
N ASN A 14 3.00 -17.16 -12.24
CA ASN A 14 4.46 -17.16 -12.24
C ASN A 14 5.05 -16.35 -11.07
N LYS A 15 4.27 -15.40 -10.53
CA LYS A 15 4.66 -14.60 -9.36
C LYS A 15 4.08 -15.11 -8.05
N CYS A 16 3.00 -15.90 -8.10
CA CYS A 16 2.35 -16.42 -6.89
C CYS A 16 3.25 -17.43 -6.18
N ILE A 17 3.50 -17.22 -4.89
CA ILE A 17 4.31 -18.11 -4.04
C ILE A 17 3.45 -18.93 -3.06
N SER A 18 2.15 -19.05 -3.32
CA SER A 18 1.22 -19.87 -2.53
C SER A 18 1.18 -19.57 -1.02
N CYS A 19 1.53 -18.34 -0.60
CA CYS A 19 1.70 -18.01 0.82
C CYS A 19 0.41 -17.88 1.65
N GLY A 20 -0.76 -17.92 1.02
CA GLY A 20 -2.07 -17.90 1.71
C GLY A 20 -2.55 -16.56 2.28
N ILE A 21 -1.72 -15.50 2.32
CA ILE A 21 -2.09 -14.20 2.94
C ILE A 21 -3.39 -13.62 2.38
N CYS A 22 -3.57 -13.70 1.05
CA CYS A 22 -4.78 -13.18 0.41
C CYS A 22 -6.07 -13.88 0.86
N VAL A 23 -5.98 -15.16 1.24
CA VAL A 23 -7.07 -15.95 1.81
C VAL A 23 -7.29 -15.51 3.26
N GLN A 24 -6.23 -15.50 4.07
CA GLN A 24 -6.29 -15.14 5.50
C GLN A 24 -6.85 -13.74 5.74
N LEU A 25 -6.46 -12.76 4.93
CA LEU A 25 -6.91 -11.38 5.09
C LEU A 25 -8.30 -11.12 4.51
N CYS A 26 -8.92 -12.05 3.78
CA CYS A 26 -10.19 -11.77 3.11
C CYS A 26 -11.32 -11.68 4.13
N PRO A 27 -11.94 -10.50 4.38
CA PRO A 27 -12.97 -10.38 5.41
C PRO A 27 -14.34 -10.90 4.96
N HIS A 28 -14.40 -11.52 3.77
CA HIS A 28 -15.62 -12.02 3.14
C HIS A 28 -15.50 -13.50 2.77
N ASP A 29 -14.43 -14.18 3.24
CA ASP A 29 -14.15 -15.59 2.95
C ASP A 29 -14.30 -15.93 1.46
N ALA A 30 -13.88 -14.99 0.60
CA ALA A 30 -14.16 -15.07 -0.83
C ALA A 30 -13.13 -15.91 -1.58
N LEU A 31 -12.01 -16.25 -0.92
CA LEU A 31 -10.86 -16.94 -1.50
C LEU A 31 -10.54 -18.21 -0.71
N GLU A 32 -10.13 -19.24 -1.43
CA GLU A 32 -9.50 -20.46 -0.88
C GLU A 32 -8.21 -20.75 -1.64
N LEU A 33 -7.29 -21.49 -1.02
CA LEU A 33 -6.11 -21.99 -1.72
C LEU A 33 -6.42 -23.40 -2.27
N LYS A 34 -6.54 -23.55 -3.59
CA LYS A 34 -6.68 -24.86 -4.27
C LYS A 34 -5.47 -25.08 -5.16
N ASP A 35 -4.83 -26.24 -5.00
CA ASP A 35 -3.61 -26.61 -5.72
C ASP A 35 -2.51 -25.53 -5.65
N GLY A 36 -2.38 -24.89 -4.47
CA GLY A 36 -1.41 -23.82 -4.24
C GLY A 36 -1.79 -22.46 -4.82
N VAL A 37 -2.97 -22.31 -5.41
CA VAL A 37 -3.42 -21.09 -6.09
C VAL A 37 -4.66 -20.51 -5.41
N PRO A 38 -4.72 -19.18 -5.19
CA PRO A 38 -5.94 -18.55 -4.67
C PRO A 38 -7.05 -18.60 -5.73
N VAL A 39 -8.17 -19.21 -5.36
CA VAL A 39 -9.36 -19.35 -6.18
C VAL A 39 -10.56 -18.72 -5.49
N MET A 40 -11.44 -18.13 -6.30
CA MET A 40 -12.69 -17.54 -5.84
C MET A 40 -13.69 -18.64 -5.46
N VAL A 41 -14.16 -18.63 -4.22
CA VAL A 41 -15.19 -19.58 -3.71
C VAL A 41 -16.39 -18.89 -3.09
N GLY A 42 -16.24 -17.62 -2.69
CA GLY A 42 -17.29 -16.81 -2.06
C GLY A 42 -17.58 -15.51 -2.81
N LYS A 43 -18.40 -14.65 -2.19
CA LYS A 43 -18.84 -13.38 -2.78
C LYS A 43 -17.85 -12.25 -2.45
N CYS A 44 -16.89 -11.99 -3.34
CA CYS A 44 -15.96 -10.87 -3.19
C CYS A 44 -16.68 -9.51 -3.21
N LYS A 45 -16.30 -8.62 -2.29
CA LYS A 45 -16.77 -7.23 -2.20
C LYS A 45 -15.80 -6.21 -2.79
N VAL A 46 -14.84 -6.66 -3.59
CA VAL A 46 -13.89 -5.84 -4.36
C VAL A 46 -13.16 -4.78 -3.53
N CYS A 47 -12.79 -5.11 -2.28
CA CYS A 47 -12.10 -4.18 -1.39
C CYS A 47 -10.62 -3.96 -1.74
N GLY A 48 -10.02 -4.89 -2.49
CA GLY A 48 -8.63 -4.79 -2.95
C GLY A 48 -7.55 -5.14 -1.94
N LEU A 49 -7.93 -5.61 -0.74
CA LEU A 49 -7.00 -5.99 0.32
C LEU A 49 -6.00 -7.07 -0.13
N CYS A 50 -6.46 -8.09 -0.86
CA CYS A 50 -5.61 -9.16 -1.37
C CYS A 50 -4.56 -8.67 -2.39
N SER A 51 -4.90 -7.65 -3.19
CA SER A 51 -3.97 -7.05 -4.15
C SER A 51 -2.90 -6.24 -3.42
N ALA A 52 -3.31 -5.38 -2.49
CA ALA A 52 -2.39 -4.54 -1.71
C ALA A 52 -1.44 -5.33 -0.79
N SER A 53 -1.90 -6.46 -0.23
CA SER A 53 -1.10 -7.31 0.66
C SER A 53 -0.29 -8.38 -0.07
N CYS A 54 -0.38 -8.47 -1.41
CA CYS A 54 0.36 -9.51 -2.12
C CYS A 54 1.87 -9.19 -2.09
N ILE A 55 2.65 -10.01 -1.38
CA ILE A 55 4.09 -9.83 -1.21
C ILE A 55 4.80 -9.71 -2.55
N THR A 56 4.42 -10.55 -3.52
CA THR A 56 5.07 -10.65 -4.84
C THR A 56 4.32 -9.89 -5.94
N LYS A 57 3.28 -9.11 -5.57
CA LYS A 57 2.39 -8.41 -6.51
C LYS A 57 1.84 -9.33 -7.61
N ALA A 58 1.51 -10.57 -7.24
CA ALA A 58 0.89 -11.55 -8.11
C ALA A 58 -0.62 -11.35 -8.28
N ILE A 59 -1.26 -10.49 -7.47
CA ILE A 59 -2.71 -10.26 -7.51
C ILE A 59 -3.00 -8.83 -7.95
N SER A 60 -3.80 -8.70 -9.01
CA SER A 60 -4.31 -7.42 -9.51
C SER A 60 -5.84 -7.38 -9.44
N MET A 61 -6.41 -6.19 -9.36
CA MET A 61 -7.85 -6.02 -9.53
C MET A 61 -8.23 -6.29 -10.99
N ALA A 62 -9.36 -6.95 -11.23
CA ALA A 62 -9.80 -7.24 -12.61
C ALA A 62 -10.40 -6.02 -13.31
N ALA A 63 -11.00 -5.10 -12.55
CA ALA A 63 -11.44 -3.82 -13.08
C ALA A 63 -10.22 -2.91 -13.26
N GLU A 64 -9.93 -2.57 -14.52
CA GLU A 64 -8.74 -1.83 -14.95
C GLU A 64 -8.51 -0.55 -14.13
N LYS A 65 -9.56 0.25 -13.90
CA LYS A 65 -9.52 1.46 -13.06
C LYS A 65 -8.96 1.26 -11.65
N PHE A 66 -9.03 0.05 -11.09
CA PHE A 66 -8.57 -0.26 -9.73
C PHE A 66 -7.29 -1.10 -9.68
N THR A 67 -6.66 -1.33 -10.84
CA THR A 67 -5.26 -1.82 -10.94
C THR A 67 -4.29 -0.75 -10.40
N ASP A 68 -3.02 -1.08 -10.23
CA ASP A 68 -2.05 -0.05 -9.83
C ASP A 68 -1.98 1.01 -10.94
N GLU A 69 -1.85 0.58 -12.18
CA GLU A 69 -1.76 1.42 -13.38
C GLU A 69 -3.00 2.32 -13.51
N GLY A 70 -4.20 1.76 -13.42
CA GLY A 70 -5.45 2.52 -13.57
C GLY A 70 -5.74 3.49 -12.43
N LEU A 71 -5.24 3.24 -11.21
CA LEU A 71 -5.34 4.20 -10.10
C LEU A 71 -4.37 5.37 -10.28
N LEU A 72 -3.28 5.15 -10.99
CA LEU A 72 -2.22 6.11 -11.26
C LEU A 72 -2.39 6.78 -12.64
N ASP A 73 -3.39 6.39 -13.43
CA ASP A 73 -3.73 6.96 -14.73
C ASP A 73 -4.51 8.27 -14.57
N THR A 74 -3.84 9.26 -13.98
CA THR A 74 -4.36 10.61 -13.76
C THR A 74 -3.18 11.58 -13.62
N GLU A 75 -3.40 12.84 -14.01
CA GLU A 75 -2.44 13.88 -13.69
C GLU A 75 -2.38 14.10 -12.17
N MET A 76 -1.16 14.18 -11.63
CA MET A 76 -0.92 14.34 -10.20
C MET A 76 -0.58 15.79 -9.88
N LYS A 77 -1.38 16.38 -8.98
CA LYS A 77 -1.03 17.58 -8.23
C LYS A 77 0.02 17.22 -7.17
N ASP A 78 0.55 18.24 -6.52
CA ASP A 78 1.56 18.12 -5.46
C ASP A 78 1.03 17.48 -4.16
N ILE A 79 -0.28 17.49 -3.92
CA ILE A 79 -0.93 16.72 -2.86
C ILE A 79 -1.79 15.63 -3.49
N VAL A 80 -1.61 14.38 -3.04
CA VAL A 80 -2.38 13.23 -3.51
C VAL A 80 -3.18 12.63 -2.35
N VAL A 81 -4.48 12.47 -2.54
CA VAL A 81 -5.40 11.88 -1.55
C VAL A 81 -5.86 10.51 -2.04
N PHE A 82 -5.52 9.46 -1.30
CA PHE A 82 -6.15 8.15 -1.46
C PHE A 82 -7.33 8.06 -0.50
N THR A 83 -8.53 7.76 -1.01
CA THR A 83 -9.73 7.81 -0.18
C THR A 83 -10.74 6.73 -0.50
N CYS A 84 -11.46 6.26 0.52
CA CYS A 84 -12.66 5.47 0.32
C CYS A 84 -13.67 6.27 -0.52
N ARG A 85 -14.23 5.67 -1.58
CA ARG A 85 -15.24 6.33 -2.46
C ARG A 85 -16.42 6.95 -1.74
N ARG A 86 -16.75 6.47 -0.54
CA ARG A 86 -17.86 6.97 0.29
C ARG A 86 -17.56 8.32 0.94
N ASN A 87 -16.28 8.69 1.05
CA ASN A 87 -15.84 9.95 1.63
C ASN A 87 -15.68 11.04 0.56
N VAL A 88 -15.83 10.71 -0.72
CA VAL A 88 -15.74 11.68 -1.83
C VAL A 88 -17.10 12.32 -2.04
N GLU A 89 -17.16 13.64 -2.00
CA GLU A 89 -18.35 14.40 -2.38
C GLU A 89 -18.47 14.44 -3.91
N LYS A 90 -19.67 14.13 -4.42
CA LYS A 90 -19.90 14.07 -5.87
C LYS A 90 -19.83 15.46 -6.47
N GLY A 91 -19.04 15.61 -7.54
CA GLY A 91 -18.94 16.86 -8.30
C GLY A 91 -18.13 17.96 -7.63
N LYS A 92 -17.52 17.67 -6.47
CA LYS A 92 -16.62 18.59 -5.79
C LYS A 92 -15.23 18.53 -6.40
N ASP A 93 -14.69 19.71 -6.72
CA ASP A 93 -13.29 19.85 -7.06
C ASP A 93 -12.48 20.06 -5.79
N TYR A 94 -11.29 19.48 -5.74
CA TYR A 94 -10.39 19.56 -4.60
C TYR A 94 -9.06 20.14 -5.08
N ASP A 95 -8.43 20.95 -4.23
CA ASP A 95 -7.06 21.39 -4.47
C ASP A 95 -6.02 20.30 -4.12
N ALA A 96 -6.26 19.09 -4.64
CA ALA A 96 -5.42 17.91 -4.55
C ALA A 96 -5.86 16.90 -5.63
N THR A 97 -5.00 15.95 -5.99
CA THR A 97 -5.43 14.81 -6.80
C THR A 97 -6.12 13.80 -5.91
N VAL A 98 -7.41 13.56 -6.13
CA VAL A 98 -8.21 12.60 -5.33
C VAL A 98 -8.33 11.27 -6.06
N ILE A 99 -7.62 10.26 -5.57
CA ILE A 99 -7.68 8.88 -6.05
C ILE A 99 -8.74 8.12 -5.24
N SER A 100 -9.92 7.97 -5.85
CA SER A 100 -11.08 7.30 -5.24
C SER A 100 -10.96 5.78 -5.35
N LEU A 101 -10.78 5.12 -4.19
CA LEU A 101 -10.72 3.67 -4.06
C LEU A 101 -12.10 3.08 -3.76
N LEU A 102 -12.37 1.84 -4.16
CA LEU A 102 -13.55 1.11 -3.66
C LEU A 102 -13.51 0.96 -2.13
N CYS A 103 -12.31 0.80 -1.58
CA CYS A 103 -12.01 0.77 -0.17
C CYS A 103 -10.54 1.16 0.04
N SER A 104 -10.23 1.84 1.15
CA SER A 104 -8.85 2.15 1.56
C SER A 104 -7.97 0.91 1.66
N ALA A 105 -8.55 -0.27 1.88
CA ALA A 105 -7.86 -1.55 1.90
C ALA A 105 -7.03 -1.83 0.64
N ARG A 106 -7.39 -1.22 -0.49
CA ARG A 106 -6.66 -1.30 -1.77
C ARG A 106 -5.35 -0.51 -1.79
N LEU A 107 -5.11 0.37 -0.81
CA LEU A 107 -3.90 1.16 -0.73
C LEU A 107 -2.69 0.24 -0.52
N ASP A 108 -1.93 0.03 -1.59
CA ASP A 108 -0.61 -0.60 -1.57
C ASP A 108 0.44 0.50 -1.29
N PRO A 109 1.43 0.28 -0.40
CA PRO A 109 2.57 1.20 -0.20
C PRO A 109 3.23 1.68 -1.50
N TYR A 110 3.24 0.84 -2.53
CA TYR A 110 3.72 1.19 -3.86
C TYR A 110 2.99 2.40 -4.47
N LEU A 111 1.68 2.53 -4.30
CA LEU A 111 0.91 3.66 -4.84
C LEU A 111 1.32 4.99 -4.21
N ILE A 112 1.65 4.95 -2.91
CA ILE A 112 2.14 6.11 -2.17
C ILE A 112 3.54 6.50 -2.68
N ALA A 113 4.44 5.52 -2.78
CA ALA A 113 5.79 5.75 -3.29
C ALA A 113 5.82 6.25 -4.74
N GLU A 114 4.91 5.74 -5.58
CA GLU A 114 4.75 6.21 -6.95
C GLU A 114 4.21 7.64 -7.01
N ALA A 115 3.28 8.02 -6.13
CA ALA A 115 2.81 9.41 -6.04
C ALA A 115 3.98 10.37 -5.74
N PHE A 116 4.83 10.03 -4.77
CA PHE A 116 6.05 10.80 -4.50
C PHE A 116 7.02 10.81 -5.69
N SER A 117 7.19 9.68 -6.37
CA SER A 117 8.05 9.57 -7.57
C SER A 117 7.58 10.45 -8.73
N ARG A 118 6.28 10.79 -8.76
CA ARG A 118 5.67 11.70 -9.73
C ARG A 118 5.60 13.16 -9.27
N GLY A 119 6.27 13.49 -8.17
CA GLY A 119 6.41 14.86 -7.69
C GLY A 119 5.40 15.28 -6.62
N ALA A 120 4.59 14.36 -6.08
CA ALA A 120 3.81 14.69 -4.89
C ALA A 120 4.75 15.07 -3.73
N ARG A 121 4.42 16.14 -3.00
CA ARG A 121 5.14 16.56 -1.79
C ARG A 121 4.51 16.00 -0.51
N ALA A 122 3.23 15.64 -0.57
CA ALA A 122 2.48 15.02 0.52
C ALA A 122 1.41 14.05 0.01
N VAL A 123 1.12 13.03 0.82
CA VAL A 123 0.09 12.03 0.56
C VAL A 123 -0.87 11.91 1.75
N LEU A 124 -2.16 11.98 1.48
CA LEU A 124 -3.22 11.87 2.48
C LEU A 124 -4.00 10.58 2.28
N LEU A 125 -4.25 9.85 3.36
CA LEU A 125 -5.15 8.71 3.39
C LEU A 125 -6.42 9.07 4.16
N SER A 126 -7.56 9.11 3.46
CA SER A 126 -8.87 9.22 4.09
C SER A 126 -9.57 7.85 4.16
N THR A 127 -9.93 7.42 5.37
CA THR A 127 -10.57 6.11 5.61
C THR A 127 -11.97 6.27 6.18
N CYS A 128 -12.72 5.16 6.28
CA CYS A 128 -14.00 5.16 7.01
C CYS A 128 -13.84 4.95 8.51
N GLY A 129 -12.61 4.82 9.04
CA GLY A 129 -12.36 4.58 10.45
C GLY A 129 -13.11 3.35 10.98
N ASN A 130 -13.76 3.52 12.12
CA ASN A 130 -14.61 2.52 12.78
C ASN A 130 -15.87 2.14 11.99
N ASN A 131 -16.27 2.95 11.00
CA ASN A 131 -17.44 2.68 10.13
C ASN A 131 -17.07 1.84 8.88
N CYS A 132 -16.00 1.05 8.94
CA CYS A 132 -15.48 0.26 7.82
C CYS A 132 -16.43 -0.90 7.46
N ARG A 133 -17.02 -0.86 6.26
CA ARG A 133 -17.88 -1.95 5.75
C ARG A 133 -17.10 -3.19 5.31
N ASN A 134 -15.80 -3.04 5.07
CA ASN A 134 -14.89 -4.12 4.72
C ASN A 134 -13.85 -4.27 5.83
N TYR A 135 -14.27 -4.20 7.10
CA TYR A 135 -13.37 -4.38 8.24
C TYR A 135 -12.52 -5.63 8.01
N PRO A 136 -11.18 -5.56 8.15
CA PRO A 136 -10.39 -4.51 8.81
C PRO A 136 -9.76 -3.49 7.84
N GLY A 137 -10.35 -3.27 6.67
CA GLY A 137 -9.75 -2.51 5.56
C GLY A 137 -9.29 -1.08 5.86
N SER A 138 -9.93 -0.36 6.80
CA SER A 138 -9.43 0.95 7.25
C SER A 138 -8.13 0.80 8.04
N ALA A 139 -8.07 -0.13 8.99
CA ALA A 139 -6.90 -0.35 9.84
C ALA A 139 -5.70 -0.85 9.03
N GLU A 140 -5.92 -1.82 8.14
CA GLU A 140 -4.92 -2.34 7.20
C GLU A 140 -4.26 -1.24 6.36
N ALA A 141 -5.04 -0.28 5.88
CA ALA A 141 -4.51 0.85 5.11
C ALA A 141 -3.68 1.81 5.97
N LYS A 142 -4.11 2.06 7.23
CA LYS A 142 -3.37 2.89 8.18
C LYS A 142 -1.99 2.31 8.48
N TYR A 143 -1.89 1.00 8.72
CA TYR A 143 -0.60 0.35 8.98
C TYR A 143 0.36 0.40 7.80
N ARG A 144 -0.17 0.35 6.57
CA ARG A 144 0.64 0.51 5.35
C ARG A 144 1.19 1.94 5.20
N LEU A 145 0.36 2.95 5.45
CA LEU A 145 0.82 4.34 5.43
C LEU A 145 1.84 4.59 6.56
N GLU A 146 1.62 4.00 7.73
CA GLU A 146 2.54 4.08 8.86
C GLU A 146 3.91 3.47 8.54
N ALA A 147 3.96 2.31 7.88
CA ALA A 147 5.22 1.75 7.42
C ALA A 147 5.93 2.66 6.40
N VAL A 148 5.18 3.34 5.52
CA VAL A 148 5.74 4.35 4.61
C VAL A 148 6.27 5.56 5.38
N ARG A 149 5.57 6.02 6.43
CA ARG A 149 6.02 7.10 7.31
C ARG A 149 7.38 6.76 7.94
N MET A 150 7.51 5.56 8.49
CA MET A 150 8.77 5.08 9.07
C MET A 150 9.91 5.03 8.05
N ILE A 151 9.63 4.59 6.80
CA ILE A 151 10.63 4.59 5.74
C ILE A 151 11.05 6.02 5.38
N LEU A 152 10.10 6.97 5.27
CA LEU A 152 10.38 8.38 5.00
C LEU A 152 11.26 8.99 6.09
N GLU A 153 10.91 8.78 7.35
CA GLU A 153 11.71 9.24 8.50
C GLU A 153 13.12 8.64 8.46
N LYS A 154 13.26 7.37 8.07
CA LYS A 154 14.57 6.74 7.90
C LYS A 154 15.39 7.32 6.75
N LEU A 155 14.74 7.84 5.73
CA LEU A 155 15.36 8.58 4.62
C LEU A 155 15.69 10.04 4.99
N GLY A 156 15.40 10.48 6.22
CA GLY A 156 15.63 11.84 6.71
C GLY A 156 14.55 12.84 6.30
N GLU A 157 13.38 12.35 5.89
CA GLU A 157 12.24 13.18 5.50
C GLU A 157 11.25 13.36 6.65
N ASP A 158 10.50 14.45 6.62
CA ASP A 158 9.45 14.71 7.60
C ASP A 158 8.28 13.70 7.43
N GLY A 159 7.99 12.93 8.48
CA GLY A 159 6.91 11.97 8.51
C GLY A 159 5.52 12.59 8.33
N GLU A 160 5.35 13.89 8.63
CA GLU A 160 4.08 14.61 8.43
C GLU A 160 3.69 14.77 6.94
N ARG A 161 4.61 14.46 6.01
CA ARG A 161 4.31 14.35 4.57
C ARG A 161 3.25 13.29 4.26
N VAL A 162 3.06 12.31 5.15
CA VAL A 162 1.98 11.32 5.05
C VAL A 162 1.02 11.45 6.22
N LYS A 163 -0.28 11.57 5.94
CA LYS A 163 -1.29 11.78 6.98
C LYS A 163 -2.49 10.84 6.81
N VAL A 164 -3.08 10.43 7.93
CA VAL A 164 -4.34 9.68 7.99
C VAL A 164 -5.44 10.57 8.54
N VAL A 165 -6.61 10.54 7.91
CA VAL A 165 -7.86 11.10 8.46
C VAL A 165 -9.04 10.12 8.31
N GLU A 166 -10.10 10.39 9.06
CA GLU A 166 -11.36 9.63 8.98
C GLU A 166 -12.47 10.52 8.42
N GLY A 167 -13.12 10.08 7.35
CA GLY A 167 -14.22 10.81 6.73
C GLY A 167 -13.74 11.96 5.85
N ASN A 168 -14.31 13.16 6.05
CA ASN A 168 -13.94 14.36 5.29
C ASN A 168 -12.44 14.65 5.48
N PHE A 169 -11.80 15.14 4.41
CA PHE A 169 -10.35 15.28 4.33
C PHE A 169 -9.90 16.66 3.86
N GLU A 170 -10.82 17.62 3.72
CA GLU A 170 -10.51 18.97 3.22
C GLU A 170 -9.65 19.76 4.17
N ASP A 171 -10.00 19.77 5.46
CA ASP A 171 -9.21 20.46 6.48
C ASP A 171 -7.76 19.95 6.51
N ALA A 172 -7.55 18.66 6.20
CA ALA A 172 -6.22 18.08 6.11
C ALA A 172 -5.48 18.43 4.81
N ILE A 173 -6.19 18.68 3.71
CA ILE A 173 -5.58 19.27 2.51
C ILE A 173 -5.10 20.69 2.85
N GLU A 174 -5.95 21.52 3.45
CA GLU A 174 -5.61 22.89 3.84
C GLU A 174 -4.42 22.92 4.82
N GLU A 175 -4.39 22.01 5.80
CA GLU A 175 -3.26 21.90 6.71
C GLU A 175 -1.96 21.53 5.97
N LEU A 176 -1.98 20.53 5.10
CA LEU A 176 -0.80 20.14 4.29
C LEU A 176 -0.36 21.26 3.33
N ARG A 177 -1.30 22.09 2.87
CA ARG A 177 -1.00 23.28 2.05
C ARG A 177 -0.13 24.28 2.79
N THR A 178 -0.33 24.46 4.10
CA THR A 178 0.49 25.35 4.94
C THR A 178 1.91 24.84 5.18
N LYS A 179 2.15 23.53 4.99
CA LYS A 179 3.47 22.91 5.17
C LYS A 179 4.33 23.14 3.95
N ASN A 180 5.59 23.54 4.14
CA ASN A 180 6.52 23.79 3.05
C ASN A 180 7.43 22.59 2.80
N PHE A 181 6.87 21.58 2.14
CA PHE A 181 7.57 20.34 1.79
C PHE A 181 8.22 20.45 0.41
N GLU A 182 9.54 20.29 0.31
CA GLU A 182 10.23 20.09 -0.97
C GLU A 182 9.81 18.76 -1.61
N ALA A 183 9.96 18.60 -2.93
CA ALA A 183 9.77 17.30 -3.58
C ALA A 183 10.72 16.23 -3.00
N LEU A 184 10.24 14.99 -2.90
CA LEU A 184 11.01 13.88 -2.31
C LEU A 184 12.21 13.51 -3.19
N LYS A 185 13.43 13.76 -2.72
CA LYS A 185 14.66 13.54 -3.51
C LYS A 185 14.98 12.07 -3.72
N ASN A 186 14.66 11.21 -2.75
CA ASN A 186 14.95 9.78 -2.75
C ASN A 186 13.70 8.91 -2.99
N ALA A 187 12.81 9.35 -3.88
CA ALA A 187 11.57 8.64 -4.17
C ALA A 187 11.82 7.24 -4.78
N ASP A 188 12.93 7.07 -5.50
CA ASP A 188 13.43 5.77 -6.00
C ASP A 188 13.72 4.78 -4.86
N ILE A 189 14.37 5.26 -3.79
CA ILE A 189 14.70 4.43 -2.62
C ILE A 189 13.42 4.04 -1.89
N LEU A 190 12.52 4.99 -1.68
CA LEU A 190 11.21 4.70 -1.09
C LEU A 190 10.47 3.63 -1.90
N LYS A 191 10.40 3.79 -3.22
CA LYS A 191 9.75 2.85 -4.14
C LYS A 191 10.34 1.44 -4.06
N ASN A 192 11.67 1.32 -4.01
CA ASN A 192 12.33 0.02 -3.85
C ASN A 192 12.14 -0.57 -2.45
N ALA A 193 12.14 0.25 -1.40
CA ALA A 193 11.90 -0.20 -0.03
C ALA A 193 10.50 -0.80 0.12
N VAL A 194 9.46 -0.14 -0.38
CA VAL A 194 8.08 -0.64 -0.31
C VAL A 194 7.81 -1.87 -1.18
N LEU A 195 8.70 -2.16 -2.14
CA LEU A 195 8.70 -3.37 -2.95
C LEU A 195 9.52 -4.52 -2.34
N ASN A 196 10.31 -4.25 -1.30
CA ASN A 196 11.07 -5.29 -0.61
C ASN A 196 10.13 -6.36 -0.04
N ARG A 197 10.40 -7.63 -0.38
CA ARG A 197 9.52 -8.75 -0.06
C ARG A 197 9.39 -9.00 1.43
N ASP A 198 10.45 -8.78 2.21
CA ASP A 198 10.44 -9.00 3.66
C ASP A 198 9.58 -7.94 4.34
N LEU A 199 9.74 -6.67 3.96
CA LEU A 199 8.90 -5.58 4.45
C LEU A 199 7.43 -5.82 4.11
N ARG A 200 7.12 -6.16 2.85
CA ARG A 200 5.75 -6.49 2.44
C ARG A 200 5.19 -7.66 3.24
N ALA A 201 6.00 -8.68 3.55
CA ALA A 201 5.58 -9.84 4.32
C ALA A 201 5.27 -9.52 5.79
N ILE A 202 6.07 -8.66 6.42
CA ILE A 202 5.89 -8.19 7.80
C ILE A 202 4.61 -7.34 7.88
N ILE A 203 4.48 -6.33 7.01
CA ILE A 203 3.35 -5.40 7.00
C ILE A 203 2.04 -6.15 6.70
N ALA A 204 2.03 -7.03 5.71
CA ALA A 204 0.82 -7.78 5.32
C ALA A 204 0.34 -8.78 6.40
N ARG A 205 1.20 -9.16 7.35
CA ARG A 205 0.86 -10.08 8.45
C ARG A 205 0.72 -9.41 9.80
N MET A 206 0.83 -8.08 9.85
CA MET A 206 0.82 -7.31 11.09
C MET A 206 -0.30 -7.74 12.04
N ARG A 207 -1.57 -7.69 11.60
CA ARG A 207 -2.70 -8.09 12.44
C ARG A 207 -2.67 -9.57 12.82
N GLY A 208 -2.25 -10.44 11.89
CA GLY A 208 -2.01 -11.85 12.16
C GLY A 208 -1.01 -12.08 13.29
N ILE A 209 0.05 -11.25 13.35
CA ILE A 209 1.14 -11.32 14.33
C ILE A 209 0.72 -10.74 15.69
N VAL A 210 0.06 -9.57 15.70
CA VAL A 210 -0.19 -8.79 16.93
C VAL A 210 -1.60 -8.95 17.50
N GLU A 211 -2.61 -9.20 16.67
CA GLU A 211 -4.03 -9.23 17.08
C GLU A 211 -4.62 -10.63 17.08
N GLU A 212 -4.37 -11.44 16.04
CA GLU A 212 -5.05 -12.72 15.81
C GLU A 212 -4.26 -13.89 16.43
N GLY A 213 -2.94 -13.91 16.22
CA GLY A 213 -2.04 -14.95 16.71
C GLY A 213 -1.88 -16.12 15.75
N ASN A 214 -0.93 -17.00 16.06
CA ASN A 214 -0.69 -18.22 15.28
C ASN A 214 -1.71 -19.33 15.62
N VAL A 215 -1.52 -20.53 15.04
CA VAL A 215 -2.39 -21.70 15.29
C VAL A 215 -2.42 -22.18 16.75
N TYR A 216 -1.47 -21.74 17.57
CA TYR A 216 -1.40 -22.01 19.01
C TYR A 216 -1.95 -20.84 19.85
N GLY A 217 -2.46 -19.79 19.21
CA GLY A 217 -2.96 -18.57 19.86
C GLY A 217 -1.86 -17.63 20.35
N GLU A 218 -0.59 -17.90 20.01
CA GLU A 218 0.54 -17.06 20.40
C GLU A 218 0.57 -15.78 19.55
N LYS A 219 0.79 -14.64 20.22
CA LYS A 219 0.87 -13.31 19.61
C LYS A 219 2.21 -12.70 19.96
N ILE A 220 2.72 -11.86 19.07
CA ILE A 220 3.83 -10.96 19.38
C ILE A 220 3.22 -9.65 19.84
N ASP A 221 3.72 -9.09 20.94
CA ASP A 221 3.27 -7.79 21.42
C ASP A 221 3.63 -6.68 20.40
N TYR A 222 2.84 -5.61 20.41
CA TYR A 222 2.96 -4.55 19.42
C TYR A 222 4.33 -3.86 19.44
N GLU A 223 4.91 -3.65 20.62
CA GLU A 223 6.22 -3.01 20.78
C GLU A 223 7.32 -3.84 20.12
N ARG A 224 7.34 -5.15 20.38
CA ARG A 224 8.27 -6.08 19.72
C ARG A 224 8.05 -6.16 18.22
N TYR A 225 6.81 -6.16 17.74
CA TYR A 225 6.52 -6.10 16.30
C TYR A 225 7.10 -4.82 15.66
N MET A 226 6.89 -3.66 16.30
CA MET A 226 7.40 -2.39 15.79
C MET A 226 8.92 -2.37 15.70
N LYS A 227 9.61 -2.90 16.72
CA LYS A 227 11.08 -3.03 16.69
C LYS A 227 11.56 -3.89 15.51
N VAL A 228 10.90 -5.03 15.24
CA VAL A 228 11.26 -5.89 14.11
C VAL A 228 11.01 -5.19 12.78
N LEU A 229 9.92 -4.43 12.65
CA LEU A 229 9.62 -3.66 11.46
C LEU A 229 10.67 -2.55 11.23
N GLU A 230 11.05 -1.83 12.28
CA GLU A 230 12.09 -0.79 12.24
C GLU A 230 13.44 -1.38 11.82
N GLU A 231 13.89 -2.48 12.43
CA GLU A 231 15.13 -3.17 12.05
C GLU A 231 15.12 -3.69 10.60
N ALA A 232 13.95 -4.09 10.09
CA ALA A 232 13.81 -4.51 8.70
C ALA A 232 13.87 -3.30 7.75
N ILE A 233 13.22 -2.18 8.10
CA ILE A 233 13.26 -0.93 7.32
C ILE A 233 14.69 -0.40 7.27
N ASP A 234 15.37 -0.36 8.40
CA ASP A 234 16.76 0.07 8.52
C ASP A 234 17.69 -0.70 7.60
N ARG A 235 17.57 -2.03 7.59
CA ARG A 235 18.35 -2.90 6.71
C ARG A 235 18.04 -2.64 5.24
N ALA A 236 16.76 -2.56 4.88
CA ALA A 236 16.35 -2.33 3.50
C ALA A 236 16.85 -0.97 2.98
N VAL A 237 16.64 0.11 3.74
CA VAL A 237 17.08 1.46 3.38
C VAL A 237 18.61 1.54 3.30
N LYS A 238 19.33 0.93 4.25
CA LYS A 238 20.80 0.89 4.23
C LYS A 238 21.34 0.19 2.97
N ILE A 239 20.76 -0.96 2.60
CA ILE A 239 21.16 -1.68 1.38
C ILE A 239 20.88 -0.82 0.15
N LEU A 240 19.71 -0.20 0.07
CA LEU A 240 19.34 0.62 -1.10
C LEU A 240 20.19 1.87 -1.23
N ASN A 241 20.52 2.55 -0.13
CA ASN A 241 21.48 3.66 -0.14
C ASN A 241 22.85 3.20 -0.64
N TYR A 242 23.36 2.07 -0.13
CA TYR A 242 24.62 1.50 -0.58
C TYR A 242 24.60 1.14 -2.07
N LEU A 243 23.51 0.56 -2.56
CA LEU A 243 23.34 0.27 -3.99
C LEU A 243 23.27 1.55 -4.83
N LYS A 244 22.60 2.60 -4.36
CA LYS A 244 22.55 3.90 -5.04
C LYS A 244 23.93 4.57 -5.12
N GLU A 245 24.75 4.44 -4.08
CA GLU A 245 26.14 4.90 -4.08
C GLU A 245 27.02 4.07 -5.04
N PHE A 246 26.68 2.79 -5.22
CA PHE A 246 27.42 1.86 -6.09
C PHE A 246 26.90 1.81 -7.53
N GLU A 247 25.68 2.31 -7.80
CA GLU A 247 25.14 2.43 -9.15
C GLU A 247 26.15 3.17 -10.02
N TRP A 248 26.58 2.43 -11.03
CA TRP A 248 27.82 2.60 -11.77
C TRP A 248 27.91 3.99 -12.41
N ARG A 249 29.15 4.51 -12.53
CA ARG A 249 29.55 5.52 -13.52
C ARG A 249 29.37 4.99 -14.95
N ASP A 250 28.13 4.66 -15.32
CA ASP A 250 27.71 4.15 -16.64
C ASP A 250 27.60 5.25 -17.70
N GLN A 251 28.20 6.42 -17.43
CA GLN A 251 28.41 7.46 -18.42
C GLN A 251 29.73 7.27 -19.18
N ASP A 252 30.70 6.49 -18.68
CA ASP A 252 32.03 6.38 -19.31
C ASP A 252 32.15 5.21 -20.32
N PHE A 253 31.16 4.33 -20.45
CA PHE A 253 31.19 3.19 -21.40
C PHE A 253 30.34 3.39 -22.67
N ARG A 254 29.65 4.52 -22.82
CA ARG A 254 28.90 4.83 -24.05
C ARG A 254 29.72 5.61 -25.10
N ASP A 255 30.92 6.05 -24.74
CA ASP A 255 31.80 6.85 -25.59
C ASP A 255 33.19 6.22 -25.85
N SER A 256 33.33 4.89 -25.68
CA SER A 256 34.58 4.15 -25.99
C SER A 256 34.38 3.08 -27.06
#